data_AF-A0A3D3EYS9-F1
#
_entry.id   AF-A0A3D3EYS9-F1
#
_cell.length_a   1.000
_cell.length_b   1.000
_cell.length_c   1.000
_cell.angle_alpha   90.00
_cell.angle_beta   90.00
_cell.angle_gamma   90.00
#
_symmetry.space_group_name_H-M   'P 1'
#
loop_
_entity.id
_entity.type
_entity.pdbx_description
1 polymer ?
#
loop_
_entity_poly.entity_id
_entity_poly.type
_entity_poly.pdbx_seq_one_letter_code
_entity_poly.pdbx_strand_id
1 'polypeptide(L)'
;TEVEKRAVRDSVLHAGAREVYLISEPVAAAIGADLPIDEACGNMVMDIGGGTSEIAVISLSHIVVHNSIRVGGDKIDTDIISYLRKKNNLHVGIQTAEKIKTTIGSAYPLKEELSMDVRGRDIVSGYPVTIKISSEEIREAISETVTTMIDAIKRLFERTA
;
A
#
# COMPACT_ATOMS: atom_id res chain seq x y z
N THR A 1 8.45 -16.41 5.42
CA THR A 1 9.08 -17.75 5.33
C THR A 1 9.37 -18.28 6.72
N GLU A 2 9.59 -19.60 6.90
CA GLU A 2 9.97 -20.15 8.22
C GLU A 2 11.29 -19.58 8.75
N VAL A 3 12.20 -19.21 7.84
CA VAL A 3 13.45 -18.52 8.18
C VAL A 3 13.17 -17.14 8.79
N GLU A 4 12.30 -16.33 8.16
CA GLU A 4 11.91 -15.01 8.68
C GLU A 4 11.19 -15.11 10.03
N LYS A 5 10.23 -16.04 10.18
CA LYS A 5 9.52 -16.27 11.44
C LYS A 5 10.49 -16.62 12.58
N ARG A 6 11.46 -17.49 12.30
CA ARG A 6 12.49 -17.86 13.27
C ARG A 6 13.37 -16.67 13.63
N ALA A 7 13.82 -15.90 12.64
CA ALA A 7 14.66 -14.72 12.86
C ALA A 7 13.95 -13.67 13.74
N VAL A 8 12.66 -13.41 13.50
CA VAL A 8 11.86 -12.52 14.35
C VAL A 8 11.74 -13.08 15.77
N ARG A 9 11.42 -14.37 15.92
CA ARG A 9 11.29 -15.01 17.23
C ARG A 9 12.59 -14.95 18.03
N ASP A 10 13.71 -15.30 17.40
CA ASP A 10 15.03 -15.30 18.03
C ASP A 10 15.44 -13.87 18.44
N SER A 11 15.14 -12.87 17.62
CA SER A 11 15.39 -11.45 17.93
C SER A 11 14.61 -11.00 19.16
N VAL A 12 13.32 -11.35 19.25
CA VAL A 12 12.46 -10.96 20.39
C VAL A 12 12.85 -11.71 21.67
N LEU A 13 13.21 -12.99 21.58
CA LEU A 13 13.73 -13.75 22.72
C LEU A 13 15.06 -13.18 23.21
N HIS A 14 15.97 -12.82 22.29
CA HIS A 14 17.25 -12.19 22.63
C HIS A 14 17.07 -10.82 23.30
N ALA A 15 16.01 -10.10 22.95
CA ALA A 15 15.63 -8.85 23.62
C ALA A 15 15.07 -9.05 25.04
N GLY A 16 14.94 -10.29 25.53
CA GLY A 16 14.56 -10.62 26.91
C GLY A 16 13.13 -11.11 27.08
N ALA A 17 12.37 -11.34 25.99
CA ALA A 17 11.05 -11.95 26.10
C ALA A 17 11.17 -13.40 26.59
N ARG A 18 10.28 -13.79 27.53
CA ARG A 18 10.21 -15.16 28.04
C ARG A 18 9.56 -16.11 27.03
N GLU A 19 8.49 -15.66 26.39
CA GLU A 19 7.71 -16.41 25.41
C GLU A 19 7.33 -15.49 24.24
N VAL A 20 7.27 -16.07 23.05
CA VAL A 20 6.95 -15.35 21.80
C VAL A 20 5.98 -16.19 21.00
N TYR A 21 4.85 -15.57 20.66
CA TYR A 21 3.80 -16.12 19.82
C TYR A 21 3.67 -15.25 18.57
N LEU A 22 3.64 -15.89 17.41
CA LEU A 22 3.43 -15.20 16.15
C LEU A 22 1.96 -15.32 15.76
N ILE A 23 1.39 -14.21 15.32
CA ILE A 23 0.05 -14.16 14.74
C ILE A 23 0.17 -13.85 13.26
N SER A 24 -0.81 -14.28 12.47
CA SER A 24 -0.88 -13.91 11.06
C SER A 24 -1.33 -12.46 10.93
N GLU A 25 -0.61 -11.68 10.13
CA GLU A 25 -0.92 -10.28 9.83
C GLU A 25 -2.37 -10.04 9.36
N PRO A 26 -2.92 -10.76 8.36
CA PRO A 26 -4.32 -10.57 7.97
C PRO A 26 -5.33 -10.91 9.08
N VAL A 27 -5.01 -11.85 9.97
CA VAL A 27 -5.88 -12.14 11.14
C VAL A 27 -5.82 -10.98 12.13
N ALA A 28 -4.62 -10.45 12.40
CA ALA A 28 -4.45 -9.28 13.25
C ALA A 28 -5.17 -8.05 12.68
N ALA A 29 -5.06 -7.81 11.38
CA ALA A 29 -5.75 -6.73 10.67
C ALA A 29 -7.27 -6.87 10.74
N ALA A 30 -7.80 -8.09 10.53
CA ALA A 30 -9.23 -8.33 10.61
C ALA A 30 -9.80 -8.11 12.02
N ILE A 31 -9.07 -8.53 13.06
CA ILE A 31 -9.43 -8.24 14.47
C ILE A 31 -9.36 -6.73 14.72
N GLY A 32 -8.31 -6.06 14.26
CA GLY A 32 -8.15 -4.62 14.40
C GLY A 32 -9.23 -3.79 13.68
N ALA A 33 -9.82 -4.35 12.63
CA ALA A 33 -10.93 -3.78 11.87
C ALA A 33 -12.32 -4.19 12.38
N ASP A 34 -12.40 -4.93 13.49
CA ASP A 34 -13.65 -5.39 14.12
C ASP A 34 -14.51 -6.27 13.18
N LEU A 35 -13.87 -7.12 12.39
CA LEU A 35 -14.56 -8.08 11.52
C LEU A 35 -14.97 -9.34 12.30
N PRO A 36 -16.19 -9.88 12.10
CA PRO A 36 -16.68 -11.09 12.77
C PRO A 36 -16.07 -12.37 12.18
N ILE A 37 -14.75 -12.52 12.29
CA ILE A 37 -13.99 -13.59 11.66
C ILE A 37 -14.20 -14.97 12.29
N ASP A 38 -14.74 -15.02 13.52
CA ASP A 38 -15.07 -16.24 14.25
C ASP A 38 -16.43 -16.84 13.87
N GLU A 39 -17.27 -16.08 13.17
CA GLU A 39 -18.56 -16.55 12.67
C GLU A 39 -18.42 -17.41 11.40
N ALA A 40 -19.47 -18.17 11.08
CA ALA A 40 -19.60 -18.95 9.85
C ALA A 40 -19.93 -18.06 8.62
N CYS A 41 -19.28 -16.90 8.52
CA CYS A 41 -19.36 -15.98 7.39
C CYS A 41 -17.96 -15.70 6.84
N GLY A 42 -17.87 -15.41 5.53
CA GLY A 42 -16.60 -15.09 4.88
C GLY A 42 -16.29 -13.60 4.99
N ASN A 43 -15.16 -13.27 5.61
CA ASN A 43 -14.67 -11.90 5.78
C ASN A 43 -13.43 -11.70 4.92
N MET A 44 -13.43 -10.72 4.01
CA MET A 44 -12.23 -10.35 3.25
C MET A 44 -11.56 -9.14 3.88
N VAL A 45 -10.25 -9.23 4.07
CA VAL A 45 -9.39 -8.11 4.48
C VAL A 45 -8.28 -7.92 3.46
N MET A 46 -7.99 -6.67 3.14
CA MET A 46 -6.79 -6.27 2.41
C MET A 46 -6.04 -5.24 3.25
N ASP A 47 -4.87 -5.62 3.73
CA ASP A 47 -3.95 -4.73 4.43
C ASP A 47 -2.94 -4.16 3.43
N ILE A 48 -2.89 -2.84 3.28
CA ILE A 48 -2.01 -2.15 2.33
C ILE A 48 -0.89 -1.48 3.12
N GLY A 49 0.26 -2.15 3.18
CA GLY A 49 1.46 -1.64 3.82
C GLY A 49 2.32 -0.76 2.92
N GLY A 50 3.56 -0.52 3.33
CA GLY A 50 4.56 0.22 2.54
C GLY A 50 5.04 -0.57 1.32
N GLY A 51 5.65 -1.74 1.53
CA GLY A 51 6.23 -2.55 0.46
C GLY A 51 5.35 -3.70 -0.04
N THR A 52 4.36 -4.10 0.75
CA THR A 52 3.51 -5.26 0.50
C THR A 52 2.06 -4.95 0.80
N SER A 53 1.16 -5.68 0.14
CA SER A 53 -0.25 -5.75 0.52
C SER A 53 -0.64 -7.20 0.72
N GLU A 54 -1.28 -7.48 1.85
CA GLU A 54 -1.72 -8.81 2.27
C GLU A 54 -3.24 -8.89 2.09
N ILE A 55 -3.72 -9.91 1.37
CA ILE A 55 -5.14 -10.11 1.09
C ILE A 55 -5.54 -11.49 1.61
N ALA A 56 -6.59 -11.56 2.42
CA ALA A 56 -7.09 -12.82 2.94
C ALA A 56 -8.62 -12.87 2.99
N VAL A 57 -9.17 -14.07 2.85
CA VAL A 57 -10.55 -14.39 3.28
C VAL A 57 -10.46 -15.27 4.51
N ILE A 58 -11.23 -14.91 5.54
CA ILE A 58 -11.22 -15.53 6.86
C ILE A 58 -12.64 -15.93 7.23
N SER A 59 -12.81 -17.12 7.79
CA SER A 59 -14.07 -17.60 8.36
C SER A 59 -13.77 -18.60 9.47
N LEU A 60 -14.60 -18.65 10.53
CA LEU A 60 -14.39 -19.53 11.68
C LEU A 60 -12.96 -19.46 12.25
N SER A 61 -12.40 -18.26 12.35
CA SER A 61 -11.02 -17.97 12.79
C SER A 61 -9.91 -18.61 11.93
N HIS A 62 -10.24 -19.12 10.75
CA HIS A 62 -9.30 -19.75 9.82
C HIS A 62 -9.16 -18.94 8.54
N ILE A 63 -7.91 -18.80 8.07
CA ILE A 63 -7.61 -18.23 6.76
C ILE A 63 -8.00 -19.27 5.70
N VAL A 64 -9.01 -18.95 4.90
CA VAL A 64 -9.52 -19.80 3.81
C VAL A 64 -8.63 -19.67 2.57
N VAL A 65 -8.33 -18.42 2.21
CA VAL A 65 -7.40 -18.11 1.11
C VAL A 65 -6.58 -16.88 1.48
N HIS A 66 -5.34 -16.86 1.03
CA HIS A 66 -4.40 -15.78 1.24
C HIS A 66 -3.58 -15.52 -0.02
N ASN A 67 -3.25 -14.25 -0.25
CA ASN A 67 -2.37 -13.79 -1.30
C ASN A 67 -1.58 -12.57 -0.80
N SER A 68 -0.28 -12.56 -1.07
CA SER A 68 0.62 -11.43 -0.77
C SER A 68 1.15 -10.87 -2.08
N ILE A 69 1.03 -9.56 -2.27
CA ILE A 69 1.60 -8.85 -3.43
C ILE A 69 2.66 -7.86 -2.97
N ARG A 70 3.76 -7.76 -3.72
CA ARG A 70 4.86 -6.82 -3.47
C ARG A 70 4.56 -5.43 -4.02
N VAL A 71 3.43 -4.89 -3.61
CA VAL A 71 2.92 -3.57 -4.00
C VAL A 71 2.29 -2.94 -2.76
N GLY A 72 2.56 -1.66 -2.53
CA GLY A 72 2.06 -0.90 -1.39
C GLY A 72 2.34 0.59 -1.57
N GLY A 73 2.39 1.34 -0.47
CA GLY A 73 2.68 2.77 -0.44
C GLY A 73 3.98 3.19 -1.15
N ASP A 74 5.05 2.39 -1.04
CA ASP A 74 6.37 2.70 -1.60
C ASP A 74 6.33 2.71 -3.15
N LYS A 75 5.54 1.81 -3.71
CA LYS A 75 5.32 1.72 -5.15
C LYS A 75 4.51 2.91 -5.66
N ILE A 76 3.48 3.31 -4.92
CA ILE A 76 2.68 4.52 -5.21
C ILE A 76 3.59 5.76 -5.23
N ASP A 77 4.47 5.92 -4.24
CA ASP A 77 5.40 7.04 -4.19
C ASP A 77 6.36 7.04 -5.40
N THR A 78 6.86 5.86 -5.76
CA THR A 78 7.74 5.69 -6.94
C THR A 78 7.02 6.02 -8.25
N ASP A 79 5.74 5.68 -8.36
CA ASP A 79 4.92 6.00 -9.52
C ASP A 79 4.69 7.50 -9.66
N ILE A 80 4.41 8.19 -8.54
CA ILE A 80 4.32 9.66 -8.51
C ILE A 80 5.64 10.30 -8.96
N ILE A 81 6.79 9.86 -8.43
CA ILE A 81 8.11 10.37 -8.85
C ILE A 81 8.31 10.17 -10.35
N SER A 82 7.97 8.97 -10.85
CA SER A 82 8.15 8.60 -12.25
C SER A 82 7.24 9.41 -13.18
N TYR A 83 6.00 9.67 -12.76
CA TYR A 83 5.04 10.48 -13.48
C TYR A 83 5.53 11.93 -13.60
N LEU A 84 5.88 12.57 -12.48
CA LEU A 84 6.33 13.97 -12.47
C LEU A 84 7.62 14.17 -13.26
N ARG A 85 8.52 13.19 -13.22
CA ARG A 85 9.73 13.18 -14.05
C ARG A 85 9.41 13.13 -15.54
N LYS A 86 8.45 12.31 -15.97
CA LYS A 86 8.13 12.08 -17.38
C LYS A 86 7.21 13.14 -17.98
N LYS A 87 6.19 13.58 -17.23
CA LYS A 87 5.12 14.46 -17.70
C LYS A 87 5.40 15.94 -17.41
N ASN A 88 5.99 16.24 -16.25
CA ASN A 88 6.19 17.62 -15.79
C ASN A 88 7.67 18.06 -15.81
N ASN A 89 8.60 17.20 -16.25
CA ASN A 89 10.06 17.41 -16.17
C ASN A 89 10.55 17.77 -14.74
N LEU A 90 9.81 17.34 -13.71
CA LEU A 90 10.10 17.67 -12.33
C LEU A 90 10.67 16.46 -11.60
N HIS A 91 11.86 16.61 -11.03
CA HIS A 91 12.41 15.62 -10.12
C HIS A 91 12.09 15.99 -8.66
N VAL A 92 11.51 15.04 -7.93
CA VAL A 92 11.23 15.15 -6.48
C VAL A 92 11.75 13.91 -5.75
N GLY A 93 12.04 14.07 -4.46
CA GLY A 93 12.44 12.95 -3.59
C GLY A 93 11.25 12.19 -3.01
N ILE A 94 11.54 11.06 -2.36
CA ILE A 94 10.54 10.15 -1.79
C ILE A 94 9.62 10.83 -0.76
N GLN A 95 10.18 11.66 0.13
CA GLN A 95 9.39 12.38 1.14
C GLN A 95 8.40 13.36 0.50
N THR A 96 8.78 14.02 -0.59
CA THR A 96 7.89 14.92 -1.32
C THR A 96 6.79 14.12 -2.02
N ALA A 97 7.13 12.98 -2.63
CA ALA A 97 6.15 12.10 -3.26
C ALA A 97 5.12 11.55 -2.26
N GLU A 98 5.58 11.11 -1.09
CA GLU A 98 4.70 10.66 -0.01
C GLU A 98 3.79 11.78 0.51
N LYS A 99 4.32 13.00 0.62
CA LYS A 99 3.50 14.17 0.96
C LYS A 99 2.44 14.44 -0.09
N ILE A 100 2.77 14.32 -1.38
CA ILE A 100 1.80 14.47 -2.48
C ILE A 100 0.72 13.38 -2.39
N LYS A 101 1.13 12.11 -2.24
CA LYS A 101 0.25 10.95 -2.06
C LYS A 101 -0.77 11.18 -0.96
N THR A 102 -0.31 11.59 0.22
CA THR A 102 -1.16 11.77 1.41
C THR A 102 -2.00 13.05 1.39
N THR A 103 -1.60 14.08 0.64
CA THR A 103 -2.31 15.37 0.59
C THR A 103 -3.36 15.43 -0.51
N ILE A 104 -3.05 14.94 -1.72
CA ILE A 104 -3.92 15.07 -2.90
C ILE A 104 -4.11 13.76 -3.69
N GLY A 105 -3.57 12.64 -3.21
CA GLY A 105 -3.75 11.35 -3.87
C GLY A 105 -5.20 10.86 -3.81
N SER A 106 -5.69 10.29 -4.91
CA SER A 106 -7.00 9.65 -4.98
C SER A 106 -6.98 8.46 -5.92
N ALA A 107 -7.66 7.37 -5.55
CA ALA A 107 -7.83 6.20 -6.43
C ALA A 107 -9.04 6.35 -7.38
N TYR A 108 -9.88 7.38 -7.19
CA TYR A 108 -11.11 7.61 -7.93
C TYR A 108 -11.41 9.12 -8.06
N PRO A 109 -12.13 9.56 -9.10
CA PRO A 109 -12.60 10.94 -9.23
C PRO A 109 -13.21 11.53 -7.96
N LEU A 110 -12.78 12.74 -7.61
CA LEU A 110 -13.34 13.50 -6.50
C LEU A 110 -14.48 14.40 -7.01
N LYS A 111 -15.39 14.79 -6.11
CA LYS A 111 -16.41 15.81 -6.45
C LYS A 111 -15.77 17.15 -6.77
N GLU A 112 -14.73 17.49 -6.02
CA GLU A 112 -13.89 18.67 -6.22
C GLU A 112 -12.45 18.18 -6.22
N GLU A 113 -11.74 18.42 -7.33
CA GLU A 113 -10.33 18.03 -7.45
C GLU A 113 -9.46 18.97 -6.61
N LEU A 114 -8.45 18.37 -5.97
CA LEU A 114 -7.48 19.07 -5.13
C LEU A 114 -6.28 19.50 -5.96
N SER A 115 -5.54 20.48 -5.47
CA SER A 115 -4.23 20.83 -6.04
C SER A 115 -3.27 21.29 -4.96
N MET A 116 -1.98 21.15 -5.22
CA MET A 116 -0.93 21.66 -4.34
C MET A 116 0.27 22.16 -5.14
N ASP A 117 0.98 23.13 -4.57
CA ASP A 117 2.25 23.59 -5.12
C ASP A 117 3.37 22.64 -4.68
N VAL A 118 4.16 22.17 -5.64
CA VAL A 118 5.25 21.22 -5.42
C VAL A 118 6.55 21.81 -5.92
N ARG A 119 7.51 21.87 -5.01
CA ARG A 119 8.88 22.29 -5.30
C ARG A 119 9.73 21.09 -5.62
N GLY A 120 10.45 21.14 -6.74
CA GLY A 120 11.36 20.10 -7.18
C GLY A 120 12.48 20.68 -8.05
N ARG A 121 13.27 19.80 -8.66
CA ARG A 121 14.35 20.17 -9.56
C ARG A 121 13.89 20.03 -11.01
N ASP A 122 14.01 21.14 -11.73
CA ASP A 122 14.11 21.25 -13.18
C ASP A 122 14.93 20.11 -13.82
N ILE A 123 14.35 19.12 -14.51
CA ILE A 123 15.17 18.12 -15.20
C ILE A 123 15.88 18.74 -16.41
N VAL A 124 15.24 19.71 -17.08
CA VAL A 124 15.81 20.38 -18.25
C VAL A 124 16.83 21.43 -17.84
N SER A 125 16.44 22.36 -16.96
CA SER A 125 17.28 23.49 -16.57
C SER A 125 18.23 23.18 -15.40
N GLY A 126 17.93 22.16 -14.60
CA GLY A 126 18.67 21.81 -13.39
C GLY A 126 18.35 22.67 -12.15
N TYR A 127 17.55 23.73 -12.28
CA TYR A 127 17.25 24.67 -11.20
C TYR A 127 16.01 24.27 -10.38
N PRO A 128 15.89 24.72 -9.11
CA PRO A 128 14.67 24.53 -8.34
C PRO A 128 13.50 25.30 -8.97
N VAL A 129 12.39 24.62 -9.22
CA VAL A 129 11.14 25.21 -9.71
C VAL A 129 9.98 24.79 -8.83
N THR A 130 8.86 25.52 -8.91
CA THR A 130 7.60 25.17 -8.25
C THR A 130 6.51 25.11 -9.30
N ILE A 131 5.78 24.00 -9.32
CA ILE A 131 4.64 23.77 -10.21
C ILE A 131 3.41 23.42 -9.38
N LYS A 132 2.23 23.70 -9.92
CA LYS A 132 0.97 23.24 -9.34
C LYS A 132 0.63 21.86 -9.90
N ILE A 133 0.28 20.93 -9.03
CA ILE A 133 -0.09 19.55 -9.38
C ILE A 133 -1.50 19.28 -8.85
N SER A 134 -2.32 18.62 -9.66
CA SER A 134 -3.70 18.26 -9.36
C SER A 134 -3.86 16.81 -8.87
N SER A 135 -4.95 16.52 -8.15
CA SER A 135 -5.32 15.16 -7.76
C SER A 135 -5.62 14.25 -8.97
N GLU A 136 -6.01 14.83 -10.11
CA GLU A 136 -6.20 14.10 -11.37
C GLU A 136 -4.87 13.56 -11.93
N GLU A 137 -3.83 14.40 -11.98
CA GLU A 137 -2.48 13.97 -12.38
C GLU A 137 -1.95 12.86 -11.47
N ILE A 138 -2.17 12.98 -10.16
CA ILE A 138 -1.74 11.94 -9.20
C ILE A 138 -2.57 10.67 -9.37
N ARG A 139 -3.86 10.77 -9.68
CA ARG A 139 -4.70 9.61 -9.98
C ARG A 139 -4.24 8.89 -11.26
N GLU A 140 -3.86 9.63 -12.31
CA GLU A 140 -3.25 9.04 -13.51
C GLU A 140 -1.94 8.32 -13.14
N ALA A 141 -1.09 8.98 -12.35
CA ALA A 141 0.21 8.46 -11.93
C ALA A 141 0.12 7.10 -11.24
N ILE A 142 -0.87 6.90 -10.35
CA ILE A 142 -0.96 5.71 -9.50
C ILE A 142 -1.87 4.61 -10.08
N SER A 143 -2.50 4.86 -11.24
CA SER A 143 -3.56 4.03 -11.82
C SER A 143 -3.15 2.57 -12.05
N GLU A 144 -1.93 2.32 -12.52
CA GLU A 144 -1.40 0.97 -12.76
C GLU A 144 -1.25 0.18 -11.45
N THR A 145 -0.75 0.83 -10.41
CA THR A 145 -0.58 0.22 -9.08
C THR A 145 -1.92 -0.10 -8.42
N VAL A 146 -2.88 0.83 -8.51
CA VAL A 146 -4.25 0.57 -8.04
C VAL A 146 -4.90 -0.58 -8.81
N THR A 147 -4.71 -0.63 -10.14
CA THR A 147 -5.22 -1.74 -10.98
C THR A 147 -4.63 -3.08 -10.55
N THR A 148 -3.33 -3.12 -10.24
CA THR A 148 -2.65 -4.32 -9.76
C THR A 148 -3.25 -4.82 -8.44
N MET A 149 -3.56 -3.92 -7.50
CA MET A 149 -4.24 -4.25 -6.24
C MET A 149 -5.64 -4.83 -6.50
N ILE A 150 -6.42 -4.21 -7.39
CA ILE A 150 -7.76 -4.67 -7.76
C ILE A 150 -7.71 -6.07 -8.40
N ASP A 151 -6.77 -6.30 -9.30
CA ASP A 151 -6.64 -7.61 -9.96
C ASP A 151 -6.17 -8.71 -9.00
N ALA A 152 -5.39 -8.36 -7.97
CA ALA A 152 -5.04 -9.29 -6.90
C ALA A 152 -6.27 -9.70 -6.07
N ILE A 153 -7.21 -8.79 -5.82
CA ILE A 153 -8.50 -9.10 -5.18
C ILE A 153 -9.32 -10.04 -6.06
N LYS A 154 -9.45 -9.75 -7.35
CA LYS A 154 -10.22 -10.60 -8.30
C LYS A 154 -9.68 -12.04 -8.34
N ARG A 155 -8.35 -12.19 -8.48
CA ARG A 155 -7.68 -13.51 -8.46
C ARG A 155 -7.89 -14.26 -7.15
N LEU A 156 -8.03 -13.56 -6.04
CA LEU A 156 -8.33 -14.19 -4.76
C LEU A 156 -9.76 -14.76 -4.77
N PHE A 157 -10.73 -14.02 -5.28
CA PHE A 157 -12.12 -14.50 -5.40
C PHE A 157 -12.27 -15.70 -6.35
N GLU A 158 -11.50 -15.75 -7.44
CA GLU A 158 -11.46 -16.91 -8.34
C GLU A 158 -11.03 -18.21 -7.65
N ARG A 159 -10.28 -18.12 -6.55
CA ARG A 159 -9.83 -19.28 -5.74
C ARG A 159 -10.84 -19.69 -4.67
N THR A 160 -11.85 -18.87 -4.41
CA THR A 160 -12.95 -19.15 -3.47
C THR A 160 -14.22 -19.64 -4.16
N ALA A 161 -14.24 -19.62 -5.50
CA ALA A 161 -15.34 -20.10 -6.34
C ALA A 161 -15.32 -21.63 -6.49
#